data_AF-A0A951ZZQ1-F1
#
_entry.id   AF-A0A951ZZQ1-F1
#
_cell.length_a   1.000
_cell.length_b   1.000
_cell.length_c   1.000
_cell.angle_alpha   90.00
_cell.angle_beta   90.00
_cell.angle_gamma   90.00
#
_symmetry.space_group_name_H-M   'P 1'
#
loop_
_entity.id
_entity.type
_entity.pdbx_description
1 polymer ?
#
loop_
_entity_poly.entity_id
_entity_poly.type
_entity_poly.pdbx_seq_one_letter_code
_entity_poly.pdbx_strand_id
1 'polypeptide(L)'
;MQDLPNLRPLCSDPFSPADLLDALRGHGELARLMAASAEVWEGYTVEQHTEMVMNVFEKFWGRFFDQEGKIFWRLLLLTHDIGKPVAVEKYGTKDRQHETTWPIMKEVMAAAQCSELELKRAKVLLQQDVLGEYFKDKIDKDNAVQQVLDIQKQGQWTIEEALFRLKVFFCSDAGGYTTFAGGIYSLDYLFEVDEDQKVMEFSNTHNDRPEYQQFTTFGKFQLLAAAASASSAASMAGKLR
;
A
#
# COMPACT_ATOMS: atom_id res chain seq x y z
N MET A 1 -16.59 -16.34 -0.73
CA MET A 1 -17.68 -15.73 -1.53
C MET A 1 -17.92 -16.63 -2.75
N GLN A 2 -19.17 -16.90 -3.16
CA GLN A 2 -19.43 -17.69 -4.39
C GLN A 2 -19.43 -16.76 -5.62
N ASP A 3 -18.74 -17.18 -6.68
CA ASP A 3 -18.65 -16.54 -8.00
C ASP A 3 -18.11 -15.10 -8.04
N LEU A 4 -16.88 -14.90 -7.55
CA LEU A 4 -16.15 -13.66 -7.80
C LEU A 4 -15.77 -13.54 -9.29
N PRO A 5 -15.93 -12.34 -9.89
CA PRO A 5 -15.57 -12.11 -11.29
C PRO A 5 -14.04 -12.18 -11.46
N ASN A 6 -13.59 -12.60 -12.64
CA ASN A 6 -12.21 -12.37 -13.03
C ASN A 6 -12.04 -10.87 -13.35
N LEU A 7 -11.49 -10.10 -12.41
CA LEU A 7 -11.26 -8.65 -12.56
C LEU A 7 -10.02 -8.32 -13.38
N ARG A 8 -9.18 -9.30 -13.71
CA ARG A 8 -7.92 -9.09 -14.42
C ARG A 8 -8.07 -8.29 -15.72
N PRO A 9 -9.09 -8.54 -16.59
CA PRO A 9 -9.27 -7.75 -17.81
C PRO A 9 -9.55 -6.27 -17.52
N LEU A 10 -10.29 -5.97 -16.45
CA LEU A 10 -10.59 -4.60 -16.03
C LEU A 10 -9.38 -3.90 -15.41
N CYS A 11 -8.38 -4.65 -14.95
CA CYS A 11 -7.12 -4.09 -14.45
C CYS A 11 -6.07 -3.92 -15.57
N SER A 12 -6.38 -4.22 -16.83
CA SER A 12 -5.46 -4.06 -17.96
C SER A 12 -5.48 -2.63 -18.53
N ASP A 13 -4.42 -2.18 -19.22
CA ASP A 13 -4.46 -0.88 -19.90
C ASP A 13 -5.31 -0.95 -21.19
N PRO A 14 -6.08 0.11 -21.54
CA PRO A 14 -6.28 1.34 -20.77
C PRO A 14 -7.11 1.10 -19.50
N PHE A 15 -6.73 1.77 -18.40
CA PHE A 15 -7.30 1.54 -17.07
C PHE A 15 -7.95 2.78 -16.48
N SER A 16 -9.06 2.57 -15.75
CA SER A 16 -9.80 3.58 -15.00
C SER A 16 -10.21 2.98 -13.64
N PRO A 17 -9.82 3.58 -12.51
CA PRO A 17 -10.31 3.16 -11.19
C PRO A 17 -11.85 3.16 -11.11
N ALA A 18 -12.50 4.18 -11.68
CA ALA A 18 -13.95 4.30 -11.69
C ALA A 18 -14.63 3.12 -12.40
N ASP A 19 -14.12 2.69 -13.56
CA ASP A 19 -14.70 1.58 -14.32
C ASP A 19 -14.59 0.25 -13.55
N LEU A 20 -13.47 0.04 -12.85
CA LEU A 20 -13.25 -1.13 -12.00
C LEU A 20 -14.18 -1.13 -10.78
N LEU A 21 -14.35 0.01 -10.12
CA LEU A 21 -15.26 0.15 -8.97
C LEU A 21 -16.72 0.02 -9.39
N ASP A 22 -17.11 0.58 -10.53
CA ASP A 22 -18.44 0.41 -11.13
C ASP A 22 -18.76 -1.06 -11.38
N ALA A 23 -17.80 -1.83 -11.90
CA ALA A 23 -17.96 -3.26 -12.08
C ALA A 23 -18.16 -3.99 -10.73
N LEU A 24 -17.49 -3.57 -9.66
CA LEU A 24 -17.63 -4.14 -8.33
C LEU A 24 -19.02 -3.91 -7.71
N ARG A 25 -19.72 -2.82 -8.04
CA ARG A 25 -21.05 -2.52 -7.51
C ARG A 25 -22.10 -3.61 -7.83
N GLY A 26 -21.86 -4.41 -8.87
CA GLY A 26 -22.69 -5.58 -9.21
C GLY A 26 -22.45 -6.82 -8.35
N HIS A 27 -21.43 -6.84 -7.49
CA HIS A 27 -21.00 -8.02 -6.73
C HIS A 27 -21.38 -7.91 -5.27
N GLY A 28 -22.58 -8.41 -4.91
CA GLY A 28 -23.24 -8.26 -3.61
C GLY A 28 -22.36 -7.98 -2.39
N GLU A 29 -21.52 -8.93 -1.99
CA GLU A 29 -20.68 -8.75 -0.79
C GLU A 29 -19.54 -7.74 -0.99
N LEU A 30 -18.86 -7.75 -2.14
CA LEU A 30 -17.82 -6.77 -2.43
C LEU A 30 -18.39 -5.35 -2.50
N ALA A 31 -19.53 -5.18 -3.16
CA ALA A 31 -20.26 -3.91 -3.23
C ALA A 31 -20.63 -3.40 -1.82
N ARG A 32 -21.14 -4.30 -0.95
CA ARG A 32 -21.45 -3.97 0.44
C ARG A 32 -20.23 -3.49 1.21
N LEU A 33 -19.10 -4.20 1.08
CA LEU A 33 -17.87 -3.85 1.79
C LEU A 33 -17.24 -2.55 1.26
N MET A 34 -17.28 -2.32 -0.06
CA MET A 34 -16.84 -1.07 -0.68
C MET A 34 -17.68 0.14 -0.21
N ALA A 35 -18.99 -0.02 -0.08
CA ALA A 35 -19.89 1.04 0.37
C ALA A 35 -19.79 1.34 1.88
N ALA A 36 -19.15 0.48 2.67
CA ALA A 36 -19.01 0.66 4.11
C ALA A 36 -17.95 1.72 4.46
N SER A 37 -18.01 2.21 5.70
CA SER A 37 -17.02 3.14 6.27
C SER A 37 -15.60 2.55 6.21
N ALA A 38 -14.63 3.38 5.83
CA ALA A 38 -13.21 3.06 5.92
C ALA A 38 -12.64 3.26 7.34
N GLU A 39 -13.47 3.63 8.32
CA GLU A 39 -13.09 3.79 9.74
C GLU A 39 -11.93 4.79 9.94
N VAL A 40 -12.04 5.90 9.20
CA VAL A 40 -11.09 7.02 9.18
C VAL A 40 -11.82 8.31 9.54
N TRP A 41 -11.09 9.27 10.10
CA TRP A 41 -11.71 10.49 10.62
C TRP A 41 -12.21 11.41 9.50
N GLU A 42 -11.65 11.28 8.30
CA GLU A 42 -12.06 11.97 7.09
C GLU A 42 -13.48 11.57 6.62
N GLY A 43 -14.01 10.44 7.12
CA GLY A 43 -15.38 10.00 6.87
C GLY A 43 -15.61 9.30 5.52
N TYR A 44 -14.55 8.81 4.88
CA TYR A 44 -14.63 8.11 3.60
C TYR A 44 -15.23 6.71 3.72
N THR A 45 -15.90 6.27 2.65
CA THR A 45 -16.15 4.84 2.42
C THR A 45 -14.88 4.13 1.94
N VAL A 46 -14.85 2.81 2.00
CA VAL A 46 -13.76 2.01 1.42
C VAL A 46 -13.62 2.27 -0.07
N GLU A 47 -14.73 2.41 -0.80
CA GLU A 47 -14.76 2.74 -2.23
C GLU A 47 -14.07 4.08 -2.52
N GLN A 48 -14.45 5.14 -1.79
CA GLN A 48 -13.90 6.49 -1.97
C GLN A 48 -12.40 6.53 -1.70
N HIS A 49 -11.96 5.91 -0.59
CA HIS A 49 -10.53 5.82 -0.27
C HIS A 49 -9.77 5.03 -1.34
N THR A 50 -10.31 3.87 -1.73
CA THR A 50 -9.70 3.02 -2.77
C THR A 50 -9.55 3.77 -4.09
N GLU A 51 -10.55 4.53 -4.52
CA GLU A 51 -10.46 5.35 -5.74
C GLU A 51 -9.31 6.37 -5.66
N MET A 52 -9.21 7.11 -4.55
CA MET A 52 -8.12 8.09 -4.35
C MET A 52 -6.74 7.42 -4.35
N VAL A 53 -6.60 6.29 -3.64
CA VAL A 53 -5.35 5.51 -3.58
C VAL A 53 -4.93 5.00 -4.97
N MET A 54 -5.87 4.47 -5.74
CA MET A 54 -5.59 3.99 -7.10
C MET A 54 -5.23 5.15 -8.04
N ASN A 55 -5.88 6.32 -7.90
CA ASN A 55 -5.53 7.50 -8.67
C ASN A 55 -4.10 7.99 -8.36
N VAL A 56 -3.67 7.98 -7.10
CA VAL A 56 -2.29 8.29 -6.71
C VAL A 56 -1.32 7.30 -7.36
N PHE A 57 -1.62 5.99 -7.32
CA PHE A 57 -0.81 4.97 -7.98
C PHE A 57 -0.69 5.22 -9.49
N GLU A 58 -1.80 5.39 -10.20
CA GLU A 58 -1.80 5.60 -11.66
C GLU A 58 -1.05 6.89 -12.06
N LYS A 59 -1.22 7.96 -11.28
CA LYS A 59 -0.60 9.25 -11.55
C LYS A 59 0.91 9.22 -11.37
N PHE A 60 1.41 8.66 -10.27
CA PHE A 60 2.80 8.81 -9.85
C PHE A 60 3.66 7.55 -10.05
N TRP A 61 3.07 6.36 -9.92
CA TRP A 61 3.82 5.10 -9.74
C TRP A 61 3.61 4.08 -10.84
N GLY A 62 2.45 4.04 -11.48
CA GLY A 62 2.08 3.02 -12.48
C GLY A 62 3.07 2.93 -13.65
N ARG A 63 3.71 4.05 -14.03
CA ARG A 63 4.71 4.09 -15.12
C ARG A 63 5.98 3.26 -14.86
N PHE A 64 6.26 2.88 -13.62
CA PHE A 64 7.44 2.08 -13.27
C PHE A 64 7.17 0.57 -13.34
N PHE A 65 5.96 0.16 -13.68
CA PHE A 65 5.56 -1.23 -13.77
C PHE A 65 5.13 -1.58 -15.19
N ASP A 66 5.44 -2.79 -15.61
CA ASP A 66 4.87 -3.38 -16.81
C ASP A 66 3.38 -3.70 -16.61
N GLN A 67 2.72 -4.19 -17.67
CA GLN A 67 1.27 -4.46 -17.63
C GLN A 67 0.89 -5.43 -16.50
N GLU A 68 1.70 -6.46 -16.30
CA GLU A 68 1.48 -7.49 -15.28
C GLU A 68 1.67 -6.91 -13.87
N GLY A 69 2.72 -6.12 -13.66
CA GLY A 69 2.96 -5.40 -12.41
C GLY A 69 1.86 -4.39 -12.09
N LYS A 70 1.34 -3.67 -13.09
CA LYS A 70 0.19 -2.76 -12.91
C LYS A 70 -1.06 -3.52 -12.49
N ILE A 71 -1.39 -4.64 -13.15
CA ILE A 71 -2.52 -5.50 -12.78
C ILE A 71 -2.39 -5.96 -11.32
N PHE A 72 -1.20 -6.43 -10.93
CA PHE A 72 -0.93 -6.83 -9.55
C PHE A 72 -1.20 -5.69 -8.56
N TRP A 73 -0.67 -4.50 -8.81
CA TRP A 73 -0.87 -3.34 -7.94
C TRP A 73 -2.33 -2.90 -7.89
N ARG A 74 -3.02 -2.87 -9.03
CA ARG A 74 -4.44 -2.48 -9.08
C ARG A 74 -5.31 -3.42 -8.25
N LEU A 75 -5.07 -4.73 -8.32
CA LEU A 75 -5.78 -5.72 -7.49
C LEU A 75 -5.41 -5.62 -6.00
N LEU A 76 -4.12 -5.40 -5.68
CA LEU A 76 -3.65 -5.19 -4.31
C LEU A 76 -4.32 -3.95 -3.69
N LEU A 77 -4.28 -2.81 -4.38
CA LEU A 77 -4.85 -1.56 -3.91
C LEU A 77 -6.38 -1.60 -3.88
N LEU A 78 -7.04 -2.28 -4.83
CA LEU A 78 -8.48 -2.51 -4.79
C LEU A 78 -8.93 -3.16 -3.48
N THR A 79 -8.10 -4.05 -2.91
CA THR A 79 -8.49 -4.89 -1.78
C THR A 79 -7.78 -4.54 -0.48
N HIS A 80 -6.90 -3.55 -0.45
CA HIS A 80 -6.04 -3.29 0.72
C HIS A 80 -6.83 -3.01 2.01
N ASP A 81 -7.95 -2.31 1.90
CA ASP A 81 -8.79 -1.88 3.03
C ASP A 81 -10.15 -2.60 3.13
N ILE A 82 -10.44 -3.53 2.22
CA ILE A 82 -11.76 -4.18 2.10
C ILE A 82 -12.17 -4.96 3.36
N GLY A 83 -11.19 -5.38 4.18
CA GLY A 83 -11.43 -6.10 5.43
C GLY A 83 -11.77 -5.22 6.62
N LYS A 84 -11.60 -3.89 6.54
CA LYS A 84 -11.86 -2.96 7.66
C LYS A 84 -13.29 -3.07 8.20
N PRO A 85 -14.36 -3.03 7.37
CA PRO A 85 -15.72 -3.15 7.87
C PRO A 85 -15.97 -4.48 8.57
N VAL A 86 -15.40 -5.57 8.03
CA VAL A 86 -15.51 -6.93 8.62
C VAL A 86 -14.82 -6.99 9.98
N ALA A 87 -13.66 -6.34 10.13
CA ALA A 87 -12.94 -6.33 11.40
C ALA A 87 -13.74 -5.61 12.50
N VAL A 88 -14.35 -4.47 12.18
CA VAL A 88 -15.22 -3.75 13.11
C VAL A 88 -16.48 -4.55 13.43
N GLU A 89 -17.17 -5.10 12.41
CA GLU A 89 -18.38 -5.91 12.59
C GLU A 89 -18.13 -7.12 13.51
N LYS A 90 -17.00 -7.80 13.32
CA LYS A 90 -16.68 -9.06 14.02
C LYS A 90 -15.98 -8.88 15.36
N TYR A 91 -15.15 -7.85 15.50
CA TYR A 91 -14.24 -7.69 16.64
C TYR A 91 -14.37 -6.34 17.36
N GLY A 92 -15.17 -5.40 16.84
CA GLY A 92 -15.34 -4.06 17.41
C GLY A 92 -14.11 -3.15 17.26
N THR A 93 -13.12 -3.54 16.46
CA THR A 93 -11.92 -2.73 16.17
C THR A 93 -11.39 -3.00 14.77
N LYS A 94 -10.83 -1.98 14.13
CA LYS A 94 -10.13 -2.09 12.84
C LYS A 94 -8.71 -2.66 12.95
N ASP A 95 -8.15 -2.77 14.16
CA ASP A 95 -6.77 -3.23 14.35
C ASP A 95 -6.53 -4.67 13.85
N ARG A 96 -7.62 -5.43 13.68
CA ARG A 96 -7.61 -6.80 13.13
C ARG A 96 -7.88 -6.87 11.63
N GLN A 97 -7.86 -5.73 10.93
CA GLN A 97 -8.12 -5.65 9.49
C GLN A 97 -7.26 -6.61 8.66
N HIS A 98 -5.99 -6.83 9.03
CA HIS A 98 -5.12 -7.73 8.25
C HIS A 98 -5.62 -9.19 8.28
N GLU A 99 -6.31 -9.60 9.34
CA GLU A 99 -6.92 -10.94 9.45
C GLU A 99 -8.16 -11.10 8.57
N THR A 100 -8.88 -10.01 8.30
CA THR A 100 -10.12 -10.01 7.52
C THR A 100 -9.89 -9.62 6.06
N THR A 101 -8.93 -8.75 5.77
CA THR A 101 -8.54 -8.36 4.41
C THR A 101 -7.93 -9.54 3.67
N TRP A 102 -7.00 -10.28 4.27
CA TRP A 102 -6.26 -11.33 3.55
C TRP A 102 -7.17 -12.42 2.93
N PRO A 103 -8.17 -12.99 3.65
CA PRO A 103 -9.09 -13.93 3.04
C PRO A 103 -9.81 -13.37 1.81
N ILE A 104 -10.28 -12.12 1.85
CA ILE A 104 -11.00 -11.47 0.75
C ILE A 104 -10.06 -11.20 -0.42
N MET A 105 -8.91 -10.57 -0.16
CA MET A 105 -7.88 -10.30 -1.16
C MET A 105 -7.43 -11.58 -1.86
N LYS A 106 -7.21 -12.66 -1.10
CA LYS A 106 -6.82 -13.96 -1.67
C LYS A 106 -7.88 -14.49 -2.63
N GLU A 107 -9.16 -14.45 -2.27
CA GLU A 107 -10.25 -14.90 -3.15
C GLU A 107 -10.34 -14.04 -4.43
N VAL A 108 -10.25 -12.71 -4.31
CA VAL A 108 -10.27 -11.78 -5.46
C VAL A 108 -9.09 -12.01 -6.39
N MET A 109 -7.88 -12.10 -5.85
CA MET A 109 -6.67 -12.32 -6.66
C MET A 109 -6.64 -13.71 -7.28
N ALA A 110 -7.16 -14.74 -6.59
CA ALA A 110 -7.30 -16.07 -7.17
C ALA A 110 -8.32 -16.10 -8.33
N ALA A 111 -9.46 -15.41 -8.19
CA ALA A 111 -10.44 -15.25 -9.27
C ALA A 111 -9.84 -14.48 -10.48
N ALA A 112 -8.92 -13.55 -10.20
CA ALA A 112 -8.12 -12.85 -11.20
C ALA A 112 -6.93 -13.67 -11.77
N GLN A 113 -6.84 -14.95 -11.40
CA GLN A 113 -5.81 -15.89 -11.85
C GLN A 113 -4.37 -15.45 -11.53
N CYS A 114 -4.18 -14.71 -10.44
CA CYS A 114 -2.84 -14.38 -9.94
C CYS A 114 -2.10 -15.65 -9.52
N SER A 115 -0.81 -15.70 -9.83
CA SER A 115 0.10 -16.76 -9.43
C SER A 115 0.29 -16.84 -7.91
N GLU A 116 0.77 -17.98 -7.43
CA GLU A 116 1.15 -18.16 -6.01
C GLU A 116 2.21 -17.15 -5.55
N LEU A 117 3.11 -16.74 -6.45
CA LEU A 117 4.11 -15.73 -6.13
C LEU A 117 3.47 -14.34 -5.96
N GLU A 118 2.51 -13.97 -6.81
CA GLU A 118 1.74 -12.73 -6.64
C GLU A 118 0.93 -12.74 -5.34
N LEU A 119 0.23 -13.83 -5.03
CA LEU A 119 -0.49 -13.98 -3.77
C LEU A 119 0.44 -13.83 -2.56
N LYS A 120 1.61 -14.46 -2.60
CA LYS A 120 2.62 -14.33 -1.54
C LYS A 120 3.11 -12.89 -1.40
N ARG A 121 3.41 -12.22 -2.51
CA ARG A 121 3.87 -10.82 -2.53
C ARG A 121 2.81 -9.85 -2.01
N ALA A 122 1.55 -10.04 -2.40
CA ALA A 122 0.43 -9.25 -1.89
C ALA A 122 0.29 -9.40 -0.37
N LYS A 123 0.34 -10.64 0.13
CA LYS A 123 0.29 -10.91 1.57
C LYS A 123 1.40 -10.19 2.34
N VAL A 124 2.63 -10.24 1.83
CA VAL A 124 3.79 -9.61 2.47
C VAL A 124 3.64 -8.09 2.57
N LEU A 125 3.14 -7.44 1.50
CA LEU A 125 2.88 -6.00 1.51
C LEU A 125 1.71 -5.62 2.43
N LEU A 126 0.64 -6.42 2.42
CA LEU A 126 -0.55 -6.17 3.23
C LEU A 126 -0.27 -6.23 4.75
N GLN A 127 0.63 -7.12 5.19
CA GLN A 127 0.84 -7.40 6.62
C GLN A 127 1.75 -6.40 7.34
N GLN A 128 2.30 -5.40 6.65
CA GLN A 128 3.40 -4.59 7.17
C GLN A 128 3.14 -3.10 6.92
N ASP A 129 3.04 -2.30 7.99
CA ASP A 129 3.08 -0.82 7.93
C ASP A 129 4.44 -0.28 8.39
N VAL A 130 5.53 -0.86 7.85
CA VAL A 130 6.90 -0.54 8.32
C VAL A 130 7.17 0.96 8.23
N LEU A 131 6.79 1.58 7.11
CA LEU A 131 7.05 2.99 6.88
C LEU A 131 6.17 3.88 7.77
N GLY A 132 4.87 3.58 7.90
CA GLY A 132 3.99 4.37 8.76
C GLY A 132 4.37 4.27 10.23
N GLU A 133 4.71 3.07 10.72
CA GLU A 133 5.18 2.87 12.10
C GLU A 133 6.52 3.55 12.35
N TYR A 134 7.47 3.42 11.42
CA TYR A 134 8.80 4.03 11.57
C TYR A 134 8.75 5.57 11.49
N PHE A 135 7.98 6.13 10.55
CA PHE A 135 7.83 7.58 10.46
C PHE A 135 7.14 8.18 11.68
N LYS A 136 6.24 7.43 12.32
CA LYS A 136 5.56 7.83 13.56
C LYS A 136 6.32 7.46 14.84
N ASP A 137 7.57 6.99 14.73
CA ASP A 137 8.41 6.56 15.86
C ASP A 137 7.79 5.47 16.75
N LYS A 138 6.90 4.64 16.18
CA LYS A 138 6.30 3.48 16.86
C LYS A 138 7.25 2.29 16.90
N ILE A 139 8.15 2.19 15.91
CA ILE A 139 9.24 1.23 15.86
C ILE A 139 10.55 1.99 15.66
N ASP A 140 11.63 1.46 16.23
CA ASP A 140 12.97 2.00 15.98
C ASP A 140 13.52 1.57 14.60
N LYS A 141 14.66 2.15 14.23
CA LYS A 141 15.33 1.89 12.96
C LYS A 141 15.75 0.43 12.80
N ASP A 142 16.23 -0.22 13.86
CA ASP A 142 16.76 -1.58 13.75
C ASP A 142 15.62 -2.59 13.54
N ASN A 143 14.49 -2.38 14.22
CA ASN A 143 13.25 -3.10 13.98
C ASN A 143 12.71 -2.87 12.56
N ALA A 144 12.69 -1.62 12.09
CA ALA A 144 12.28 -1.30 10.72
C ALA A 144 13.18 -1.98 9.67
N VAL A 145 14.51 -1.98 9.87
CA VAL A 145 15.47 -2.69 9.00
C VAL A 145 15.16 -4.18 8.97
N GLN A 146 14.95 -4.81 10.13
CA GLN A 146 14.65 -6.24 10.18
C GLN A 146 13.36 -6.58 9.43
N GLN A 147 12.31 -5.78 9.59
CA GLN A 147 11.06 -5.96 8.86
C GLN A 147 11.24 -5.80 7.34
N VAL A 148 12.04 -4.83 6.87
CA VAL A 148 12.38 -4.67 5.45
C VAL A 148 13.12 -5.91 4.90
N LEU A 149 14.07 -6.46 5.66
CA LEU A 149 14.80 -7.68 5.26
C LEU A 149 13.88 -8.90 5.20
N ASP A 150 12.90 -9.00 6.10
CA ASP A 150 11.90 -10.07 6.06
C ASP A 150 10.99 -9.92 4.84
N ILE A 151 10.59 -8.70 4.50
CA ILE A 151 9.81 -8.38 3.29
C ILE A 151 10.61 -8.74 2.03
N GLN A 152 11.89 -8.35 1.97
CA GLN A 152 12.81 -8.71 0.88
C GLN A 152 12.82 -10.24 0.67
N LYS A 153 13.07 -11.00 1.74
CA LYS A 153 13.17 -12.46 1.69
C LYS A 153 11.85 -13.13 1.30
N GLN A 154 10.74 -12.68 1.89
CA GLN A 154 9.44 -13.30 1.65
C GLN A 154 8.90 -12.96 0.25
N GLY A 155 9.04 -11.70 -0.17
CA GLY A 155 8.63 -11.21 -1.49
C GLY A 155 9.52 -11.69 -2.64
N GLN A 156 10.68 -12.28 -2.34
CA GLN A 156 11.70 -12.68 -3.32
C GLN A 156 12.10 -11.50 -4.20
N TRP A 157 12.57 -10.43 -3.54
CA TRP A 157 12.99 -9.18 -4.16
C TRP A 157 14.45 -8.88 -3.82
N THR A 158 15.08 -8.01 -4.61
CA THR A 158 16.28 -7.30 -4.14
C THR A 158 15.88 -6.33 -3.01
N ILE A 159 16.87 -5.83 -2.27
CA ILE A 159 16.59 -4.88 -1.19
C ILE A 159 16.04 -3.56 -1.75
N GLU A 160 16.53 -3.13 -2.92
CA GLU A 160 16.06 -1.95 -3.64
C GLU A 160 14.62 -2.13 -4.10
N GLU A 161 14.27 -3.30 -4.65
CA GLU A 161 12.90 -3.62 -5.06
C GLU A 161 11.94 -3.64 -3.87
N ALA A 162 12.36 -4.20 -2.72
CA ALA A 162 11.56 -4.23 -1.51
C ALA A 162 11.30 -2.82 -0.96
N LEU A 163 12.34 -1.99 -0.85
CA LEU A 163 12.22 -0.59 -0.43
C LEU A 163 11.34 0.22 -1.38
N PHE A 164 11.52 0.04 -2.70
CA PHE A 164 10.71 0.71 -3.70
C PHE A 164 9.23 0.33 -3.60
N ARG A 165 8.92 -0.95 -3.37
CA ARG A 165 7.53 -1.42 -3.22
C ARG A 165 6.89 -0.92 -1.94
N LEU A 166 7.63 -0.91 -0.84
CA LEU A 166 7.15 -0.30 0.41
C LEU A 166 6.84 1.18 0.23
N LYS A 167 7.73 1.91 -0.47
CA LYS A 167 7.50 3.31 -0.82
C LYS A 167 6.24 3.48 -1.67
N VAL A 168 6.09 2.71 -2.75
CA VAL A 168 4.92 2.79 -3.64
C VAL A 168 3.62 2.50 -2.88
N PHE A 169 3.59 1.44 -2.07
CA PHE A 169 2.40 1.09 -1.28
C PHE A 169 2.05 2.20 -0.29
N PHE A 170 3.02 2.64 0.52
CA PHE A 170 2.81 3.71 1.49
C PHE A 170 2.39 5.03 0.83
N CYS A 171 3.09 5.47 -0.22
CA CYS A 171 2.76 6.71 -0.92
C CYS A 171 1.39 6.63 -1.58
N SER A 172 0.96 5.47 -2.09
CA SER A 172 -0.36 5.32 -2.68
C SER A 172 -1.46 5.39 -1.61
N ASP A 173 -1.31 4.63 -0.52
CA ASP A 173 -2.30 4.60 0.57
C ASP A 173 -2.37 5.93 1.33
N ALA A 174 -1.26 6.37 1.91
CA ALA A 174 -1.21 7.62 2.66
C ALA A 174 -1.42 8.86 1.76
N GLY A 175 -1.04 8.78 0.48
CA GLY A 175 -1.31 9.82 -0.51
C GLY A 175 -2.80 9.98 -0.81
N GLY A 176 -3.64 8.96 -0.60
CA GLY A 176 -5.10 9.08 -0.76
C GLY A 176 -5.74 10.10 0.19
N TYR A 177 -5.07 10.44 1.29
CA TYR A 177 -5.52 11.43 2.28
C TYR A 177 -4.95 12.83 2.05
N THR A 178 -4.55 13.17 0.83
CA THR A 178 -4.00 14.49 0.51
C THR A 178 -4.91 15.28 -0.42
N THR A 179 -4.74 16.60 -0.41
CA THR A 179 -5.52 17.49 -1.27
C THR A 179 -5.27 17.25 -2.75
N PHE A 180 -4.04 16.92 -3.15
CA PHE A 180 -3.70 16.61 -4.55
C PHE A 180 -4.31 15.30 -5.06
N ALA A 181 -4.77 14.42 -4.16
CA ALA A 181 -5.50 13.20 -4.48
C ALA A 181 -7.02 13.39 -4.47
N GLY A 182 -7.51 14.60 -4.18
CA GLY A 182 -8.94 14.89 -3.99
C GLY A 182 -9.44 14.71 -2.56
N GLY A 183 -8.53 14.41 -1.61
CA GLY A 183 -8.84 14.24 -0.19
C GLY A 183 -8.89 15.55 0.60
N ILE A 184 -9.21 15.44 1.89
CA ILE A 184 -9.12 16.52 2.87
C ILE A 184 -7.67 16.64 3.33
N TYR A 185 -7.18 17.87 3.56
CA TYR A 185 -5.83 18.10 4.07
C TYR A 185 -5.60 17.33 5.37
N SER A 186 -4.78 16.28 5.31
CA SER A 186 -4.54 15.33 6.40
C SER A 186 -3.07 14.93 6.44
N LEU A 187 -2.58 14.35 5.35
CA LEU A 187 -1.23 13.78 5.26
C LEU A 187 -0.31 14.49 4.26
N ASP A 188 -0.72 15.64 3.71
CA ASP A 188 0.01 16.40 2.70
C ASP A 188 1.46 16.71 3.13
N TYR A 189 1.69 16.97 4.42
CA TYR A 189 3.01 17.24 4.99
C TYR A 189 4.02 16.10 4.82
N LEU A 190 3.58 14.88 4.50
CA LEU A 190 4.46 13.73 4.28
C LEU A 190 5.11 13.74 2.89
N PHE A 191 4.63 14.57 1.96
CA PHE A 191 4.97 14.45 0.55
C PHE A 191 5.37 15.80 -0.08
N GLU A 192 6.28 15.73 -1.04
CA GLU A 192 6.54 16.78 -2.01
C GLU A 192 6.05 16.28 -3.37
N VAL A 193 5.19 17.05 -4.04
CA VAL A 193 4.53 16.63 -5.28
C VAL A 193 4.73 17.68 -6.37
N ASP A 194 5.13 17.22 -7.54
CA ASP A 194 5.09 17.96 -8.80
C ASP A 194 4.09 17.24 -9.72
N GLU A 195 2.88 17.78 -9.84
CA GLU A 195 1.80 17.16 -10.61
C GLU A 195 2.06 17.19 -12.12
N ASP A 196 2.76 18.22 -12.61
CA ASP A 196 3.08 18.41 -14.03
C ASP A 196 4.11 17.37 -14.49
N GLN A 197 5.15 17.18 -13.68
CA GLN A 197 6.17 16.14 -13.91
C GLN A 197 5.73 14.75 -13.41
N LYS A 198 4.57 14.67 -12.76
CA LYS A 198 4.04 13.46 -12.12
C LYS A 198 5.05 12.84 -11.15
N VAL A 199 5.70 13.66 -10.33
CA VAL A 199 6.67 13.21 -9.33
C VAL A 199 6.03 13.33 -7.95
N MET A 200 6.23 12.29 -7.13
CA MET A 200 5.85 12.27 -5.73
C MET A 200 7.03 11.73 -4.93
N GLU A 201 7.48 12.50 -3.96
CA GLU A 201 8.60 12.16 -3.07
C GLU A 201 8.21 12.36 -1.61
N PHE A 202 8.98 11.77 -0.70
CA PHE A 202 8.82 12.08 0.72
C PHE A 202 9.27 13.52 0.99
N SER A 203 8.53 14.19 1.87
CA SER A 203 8.84 15.56 2.27
C SER A 203 10.20 15.64 2.96
N ASN A 204 11.02 16.58 2.49
CA ASN A 204 12.29 16.96 3.10
C ASN A 204 12.14 18.22 3.97
N THR A 205 10.91 18.56 4.34
CA THR A 205 10.61 19.60 5.32
C THR A 205 10.28 18.97 6.67
N HIS A 206 10.64 19.65 7.75
CA HIS A 206 10.29 19.19 9.09
C HIS A 206 8.80 19.44 9.32
N ASN A 207 8.12 18.47 9.91
CA ASN A 207 6.74 18.64 10.33
C ASN A 207 6.69 19.60 11.53
N ASP A 208 5.76 20.55 11.53
CA ASP A 208 5.52 21.47 12.64
C ASP A 208 5.01 20.75 13.91
N ARG A 209 4.71 19.44 13.82
CA ARG A 209 4.34 18.61 14.96
C ARG A 209 5.57 18.27 15.83
N PRO A 210 5.62 18.74 17.09
CA PRO A 210 6.78 18.60 17.95
C PRO A 210 7.19 17.16 18.28
N GLU A 211 6.27 16.20 18.12
CA GLU A 211 6.54 14.78 18.38
C GLU A 211 7.45 14.08 17.35
N TYR A 212 7.73 14.66 16.17
CA TYR A 212 8.48 14.00 15.07
C TYR A 212 9.89 14.56 14.82
N GLN A 213 10.52 15.15 15.84
CA GLN A 213 11.44 16.28 15.68
C GLN A 213 12.94 16.03 15.33
N GLN A 214 13.39 14.83 14.97
CA GLN A 214 14.82 14.64 14.62
C GLN A 214 15.12 14.53 13.12
N PHE A 215 14.21 14.00 12.31
CA PHE A 215 14.43 13.77 10.89
C PHE A 215 13.16 14.03 10.08
N THR A 216 13.32 14.57 8.88
CA THR A 216 12.26 14.67 7.88
C THR A 216 11.78 13.27 7.45
N THR A 217 10.58 13.15 6.87
CA THR A 217 10.10 11.85 6.34
C THR A 217 11.09 11.29 5.31
N PHE A 218 11.61 12.16 4.45
CA PHE A 218 12.68 11.82 3.51
C PHE A 218 13.95 11.32 4.21
N GLY A 219 14.43 12.06 5.23
CA GLY A 219 15.62 11.70 5.99
C GLY A 219 15.48 10.35 6.70
N LYS A 220 14.32 10.07 7.32
CA LYS A 220 14.02 8.75 7.91
C LYS A 220 14.09 7.66 6.85
N PHE A 221 13.44 7.84 5.70
CA PHE A 221 13.47 6.84 4.63
C PHE A 221 14.90 6.58 4.11
N GLN A 222 15.72 7.62 3.94
CA GLN A 222 17.12 7.47 3.52
C GLN A 222 17.96 6.69 4.53
N LEU A 223 17.79 6.95 5.84
CA LEU A 223 18.49 6.22 6.90
C LEU A 223 18.09 4.74 6.90
N LEU A 224 16.79 4.45 6.80
CA LEU A 224 16.29 3.08 6.70
C LEU A 224 16.84 2.37 5.46
N ALA A 225 16.76 3.01 4.29
CA ALA A 225 17.23 2.45 3.03
C ALA A 225 18.73 2.12 3.08
N ALA A 226 19.56 3.05 3.54
CA ALA A 226 21.00 2.84 3.67
C ALA A 226 21.34 1.69 4.64
N ALA A 227 20.67 1.66 5.80
CA ALA A 227 20.90 0.62 6.81
C ALA A 227 20.43 -0.77 6.34
N ALA A 228 19.31 -0.84 5.64
CA ALA A 228 18.77 -2.09 5.10
C ALA A 228 19.67 -2.64 3.97
N SER A 229 20.14 -1.78 3.07
CA SER A 229 21.07 -2.18 2.01
C SER A 229 22.41 -2.68 2.56
N ALA A 230 22.98 -1.99 3.57
CA ALA A 230 24.21 -2.44 4.24
C ALA A 230 24.04 -3.80 4.91
N SER A 231 22.94 -4.01 5.62
CA SER A 231 22.63 -5.28 6.29
C SER A 231 22.41 -6.43 5.30
N SER A 232 21.70 -6.18 4.20
CA SER A 232 21.47 -7.17 3.14
C SER A 232 22.79 -7.62 2.49
N ALA A 233 23.69 -6.67 2.19
CA ALA A 233 25.01 -6.95 1.63
C ALA A 233 25.89 -7.78 2.58
N ALA A 234 25.88 -7.47 3.89
CA ALA A 234 26.63 -8.22 4.89
C ALA A 234 26.15 -9.68 5.00
N SER A 235 24.82 -9.92 4.94
CA SER A 235 24.25 -11.28 4.97
C SER A 235 24.68 -12.12 3.77
N MET A 236 24.77 -11.51 2.58
CA MET A 236 25.23 -12.18 1.37
C MET A 236 26.72 -12.56 1.43
N ALA A 237 27.56 -11.65 1.94
CA ALA A 237 28.99 -11.90 2.09
C ALA A 237 29.30 -13.04 3.11
N GLY A 238 28.49 -13.16 4.16
CA GLY A 238 28.63 -14.22 5.17
C GLY A 238 28.26 -15.62 4.68
N LYS A 239 27.44 -15.76 3.62
CA LYS A 239 27.05 -17.05 3.04
C LYS A 239 28.06 -17.60 2.01
N LEU A 240 29.02 -16.79 1.60
CA LEU A 240 30.06 -17.15 0.62
C LEU A 240 31.38 -17.60 1.29
N ARG A 241 31.40 -17.71 2.62
CA ARG A 241 32.50 -18.25 3.43
C ARG A 241 32.08 -19.59 4.04
#